data_AF-A0A7S2BUB2-F1
#
_entry.id   AF-A0A7S2BUB2-F1
#
_cell.length_a   1.000
_cell.length_b   1.000
_cell.length_c   1.000
_cell.angle_alpha   90.00
_cell.angle_beta   90.00
_cell.angle_gamma   90.00
#
_symmetry.space_group_name_H-M   'P 1'
#
loop_
_entity.id
_entity.type
_entity.pdbx_description
1 polymer ?
#
loop_
_entity_poly.entity_id
_entity_poly.type
_entity_poly.pdbx_seq_one_letter_code
_entity_poly.pdbx_strand_id
1 'polypeptide(L)'
;IVDTGTSLLAFPSTIYRQIADSVRNLGIPLDCSNLDPFPELEFTVNGQKLRFPPSTYLGSYYGQMNKEASGFIRTEKLGGAEHKMPCELLIMDLGAPQMTTLGPMVILGMPFFREYYTTFDL
;
A
#
# COMPACT_ATOMS: atom_id res chain seq x y z
N ILE A 1 -12.52 6.49 2.03
CA ILE A 1 -13.56 5.45 1.93
C ILE A 1 -13.04 4.21 2.64
N VAL A 2 -13.86 3.53 3.43
CA VAL A 2 -13.56 2.22 3.99
C VAL A 2 -14.32 1.19 3.13
N ASP A 3 -13.61 0.27 2.48
CA ASP A 3 -14.17 -0.52 1.37
C ASP A 3 -13.73 -1.98 1.42
N THR A 4 -14.66 -2.88 1.77
CA THR A 4 -14.42 -4.33 1.81
C THR A 4 -14.23 -4.94 0.41
N GLY A 5 -14.64 -4.25 -0.66
CA GLY A 5 -14.45 -4.67 -2.04
C GLY A 5 -13.02 -4.47 -2.56
N THR A 6 -12.16 -3.84 -1.76
CA THR A 6 -10.80 -3.45 -2.15
C THR A 6 -9.76 -4.25 -1.35
N SER A 7 -8.87 -4.95 -2.05
CA SER A 7 -7.88 -5.87 -1.43
C SER A 7 -6.68 -5.19 -0.76
N LEU A 8 -6.35 -3.95 -1.14
CA LEU A 8 -5.15 -3.23 -0.71
C LEU A 8 -5.51 -1.84 -0.17
N LEU A 9 -4.56 -1.14 0.45
CA LEU A 9 -4.70 0.31 0.63
C LEU A 9 -4.57 0.99 -0.74
N ALA A 10 -5.36 2.04 -1.01
CA ALA A 10 -5.29 2.78 -2.26
C ALA A 10 -5.10 4.28 -2.01
N PHE A 11 -4.07 4.86 -2.63
CA PHE A 11 -3.71 6.26 -2.46
C PHE A 11 -3.56 6.97 -3.81
N PRO A 12 -3.74 8.30 -3.86
CA PRO A 12 -3.33 9.10 -5.00
C PRO A 12 -1.85 8.90 -5.34
N SER A 13 -1.48 9.05 -6.62
CA SER A 13 -0.10 8.83 -7.10
C SER A 13 0.96 9.64 -6.35
N THR A 14 0.58 10.82 -5.83
CA THR A 14 1.49 11.66 -5.04
C THR A 14 1.91 10.98 -3.74
N ILE A 15 0.95 10.44 -3.00
CA ILE A 15 1.19 9.73 -1.73
C ILE A 15 1.84 8.36 -2.01
N TYR A 16 1.37 7.66 -3.05
CA TYR A 16 1.98 6.40 -3.50
C TYR A 16 3.50 6.54 -3.70
N ARG A 17 3.91 7.54 -4.48
CA ARG A 17 5.34 7.79 -4.78
C ARG A 17 6.11 8.18 -3.54
N GLN A 18 5.53 9.01 -2.66
CA GLN A 18 6.18 9.36 -1.40
C GLN A 18 6.47 8.13 -0.54
N ILE A 19 5.53 7.18 -0.45
CA ILE A 19 5.73 5.92 0.28
C ILE A 19 6.82 5.10 -0.41
N ALA A 20 6.74 4.90 -1.73
CA ALA A 20 7.72 4.13 -2.49
C ALA A 20 9.15 4.70 -2.35
N ASP A 21 9.30 6.01 -2.50
CA ASP A 21 10.58 6.70 -2.38
C ASP A 21 11.11 6.65 -0.95
N SER A 22 10.23 6.80 0.04
CA SER A 22 10.61 6.66 1.45
C SER A 22 11.18 5.27 1.72
N VAL A 23 10.50 4.21 1.28
CA VAL A 23 10.95 2.83 1.45
C VAL A 23 12.30 2.58 0.78
N ARG A 24 12.49 3.06 -0.46
CA ARG A 24 13.77 2.92 -1.19
C ARG A 24 14.93 3.61 -0.49
N ASN A 25 14.67 4.76 0.13
CA ASN A 25 15.68 5.58 0.77
C ASN A 25 16.08 5.11 2.17
N LEU A 26 15.45 4.05 2.71
CA LEU A 26 15.82 3.49 4.02
C LEU A 26 17.15 2.74 4.01
N GLY A 27 17.66 2.33 2.84
CA GLY A 27 18.88 1.53 2.74
C GLY A 27 18.73 0.11 3.31
N ILE A 28 17.49 -0.36 3.52
CA ILE A 28 17.18 -1.72 3.98
C ILE A 28 17.14 -2.68 2.78
N PRO A 29 17.63 -3.92 2.89
CA PRO A 29 17.45 -4.93 1.85
C PRO A 29 15.97 -5.13 1.46
N LEU A 30 15.66 -4.94 0.18
CA LEU A 30 14.30 -5.04 -0.36
C LEU A 30 14.00 -6.46 -0.87
N ASP A 31 14.20 -7.45 -0.02
CA ASP A 31 13.92 -8.87 -0.32
C ASP A 31 12.81 -9.49 0.53
N CYS A 32 12.09 -8.66 1.32
CA CYS A 32 10.95 -9.06 2.15
C CYS A 32 11.27 -10.17 3.16
N SER A 33 12.54 -10.50 3.41
CA SER A 33 12.95 -11.55 4.36
C SER A 33 12.80 -11.14 5.82
N ASN A 34 12.92 -9.84 6.10
CA ASN A 34 12.69 -9.25 7.41
C ASN A 34 11.97 -7.91 7.23
N LEU A 35 10.76 -7.81 7.76
CA LEU A 35 9.94 -6.60 7.68
C LEU A 35 10.07 -5.68 8.91
N ASP A 36 10.65 -6.17 10.00
CA ASP A 36 10.80 -5.42 11.26
C ASP A 36 11.51 -4.06 11.12
N PRO A 37 12.51 -3.88 10.24
CA PRO A 37 13.21 -2.60 10.12
C PRO A 37 12.41 -1.53 9.37
N PHE A 38 11.32 -1.90 8.69
CA PHE A 38 10.51 -0.96 7.92
C PHE A 38 9.54 -0.20 8.84
N PRO A 39 9.21 1.07 8.53
CA PRO A 39 8.34 1.88 9.38
C PRO A 39 6.88 1.43 9.29
N GLU A 40 6.10 1.70 10.34
CA GLU A 40 4.65 1.67 10.22
C GLU A 40 4.16 2.87 9.40
N LEU A 41 3.10 2.68 8.61
CA LEU A 41 2.36 3.82 8.05
C LEU A 41 1.37 4.31 9.12
N GLU A 42 1.46 5.59 9.48
CA GLU A 42 0.54 6.23 10.41
C GLU A 42 -0.34 7.25 9.68
N PHE A 43 -1.66 7.15 9.85
CA PHE A 43 -2.63 8.09 9.32
C PHE A 43 -3.46 8.66 10.46
N THR A 44 -3.73 9.96 10.42
CA THR A 44 -4.62 10.59 11.39
C THR A 44 -6.00 10.82 10.76
N VAL A 45 -7.02 10.17 11.30
CA VAL A 45 -8.42 10.34 10.89
C VAL A 45 -9.21 10.84 12.08
N ASN A 46 -9.76 12.05 11.99
CA ASN A 46 -10.52 12.69 13.07
C ASN A 46 -9.80 12.66 14.44
N GLY A 47 -8.48 12.91 14.44
CA GLY A 47 -7.64 12.89 15.64
C GLY A 47 -7.23 11.49 16.13
N GLN A 48 -7.77 10.41 15.55
CA GLN A 48 -7.33 9.05 15.84
C GLN A 48 -6.19 8.63 14.93
N LYS A 49 -5.19 7.96 15.51
CA LYS A 49 -4.04 7.42 14.77
C LYS A 49 -4.32 5.99 14.35
N LEU A 50 -4.42 5.78 13.05
CA LEU A 50 -4.44 4.46 12.43
C LEU A 50 -3.00 4.09 12.06
N ARG A 51 -2.54 2.92 12.49
CA ARG A 51 -1.20 2.41 12.25
C ARG A 51 -1.29 1.11 11.47
N PHE A 52 -0.41 0.99 10.50
CA PHE A 52 -0.37 -0.15 9.60
C PHE A 52 1.05 -0.70 9.56
N PRO A 53 1.27 -1.94 10.02
CA PRO A 53 2.59 -2.53 10.03
C PRO A 53 3.13 -2.73 8.60
N PRO A 54 4.46 -2.83 8.42
CA PRO A 54 5.08 -3.15 7.12
C PRO A 54 4.41 -4.24 6.30
N SER A 55 3.92 -5.30 6.94
CA SER A 55 3.22 -6.41 6.30
C SER A 55 1.91 -6.03 5.58
N THR A 56 1.36 -4.84 5.82
CA THR A 56 0.16 -4.36 5.11
C THR A 56 0.48 -3.69 3.78
N TYR A 57 1.71 -3.22 3.58
CA TYR A 57 2.09 -2.42 2.42
C TYR A 57 3.37 -2.91 1.72
N LEU A 58 4.07 -3.90 2.28
CA LEU A 58 5.20 -4.58 1.67
C LEU A 58 4.94 -6.08 1.64
N GLY A 59 5.32 -6.70 0.52
CA GLY A 59 5.28 -8.14 0.39
C GLY A 59 5.67 -8.60 -1.00
N SER A 60 5.64 -9.91 -1.19
CA SER A 60 5.84 -10.53 -2.50
C SER A 60 4.57 -11.28 -2.88
N TYR A 61 4.24 -11.28 -4.17
CA TYR A 61 3.15 -12.08 -4.72
C TYR A 61 3.69 -13.16 -5.67
N TYR A 62 2.93 -14.25 -5.78
CA TYR A 62 3.24 -15.35 -6.69
C TYR A 62 2.30 -15.30 -7.89
N GLY A 63 2.79 -15.81 -9.03
CA GLY A 63 2.02 -15.89 -10.26
C GLY A 63 2.50 -14.91 -11.33
N GLN A 64 2.10 -15.17 -12.56
CA GLN A 64 2.38 -14.29 -13.69
C GLN A 64 1.17 -13.41 -13.95
N MET A 65 1.37 -12.10 -13.90
CA MET A 65 0.36 -11.15 -14.36
C MET A 65 0.27 -11.24 -15.88
N ASN A 66 -0.94 -11.32 -16.43
CA ASN A 66 -1.10 -11.28 -17.88
C ASN A 66 -0.66 -9.89 -18.41
N LYS A 67 -0.29 -9.83 -19.69
CA LYS A 67 0.26 -8.60 -20.28
C LYS A 67 -0.78 -7.48 -20.29
N GLU A 68 -2.05 -7.83 -20.46
CA GLU A 68 -3.16 -6.90 -20.44
C GLU A 68 -3.29 -6.20 -19.08
N ALA A 69 -3.31 -6.95 -17.97
CA ALA A 69 -3.40 -6.43 -16.61
C ALA A 69 -2.16 -5.61 -16.21
N SER A 70 -0.99 -5.97 -16.73
CA SER A 70 0.25 -5.22 -16.47
C SER A 70 0.20 -3.76 -16.93
N GLY A 71 -0.64 -3.44 -17.91
CA GLY A 71 -0.87 -2.05 -18.36
C GLY A 71 -1.77 -1.24 -17.44
N PHE A 72 -2.54 -1.89 -16.56
CA PHE A 72 -3.50 -1.22 -15.66
C PHE A 72 -3.00 -1.12 -14.23
N ILE A 73 -2.00 -1.92 -13.85
CA ILE A 73 -1.51 -2.00 -12.47
C ILE A 73 -0.11 -1.40 -12.39
N ARG A 74 0.04 -0.33 -11.58
CA ARG A 74 1.37 0.16 -11.22
C ARG A 74 2.04 -0.83 -10.28
N THR A 75 2.99 -1.58 -10.80
CA THR A 75 3.90 -2.43 -10.02
C THR A 75 5.21 -1.68 -9.82
N GLU A 76 5.36 -1.04 -8.67
CA GLU A 76 6.60 -0.38 -8.32
C GLU A 76 7.55 -1.42 -7.73
N LYS A 77 8.45 -1.94 -8.56
CA LYS A 77 9.54 -2.81 -8.09
C LYS A 77 10.45 -1.97 -7.20
N LEU A 78 10.45 -2.25 -5.91
CA LEU A 78 11.26 -1.50 -4.95
C LEU A 78 12.73 -1.94 -5.02
N GLY A 79 12.98 -3.21 -5.37
CA GLY A 79 14.31 -3.77 -5.63
C GLY A 79 14.26 -5.29 -5.79
N GLY A 80 15.36 -5.89 -6.24
CA GLY A 80 15.53 -7.35 -6.35
C GLY A 80 16.48 -7.77 -7.47
N ALA A 81 17.43 -8.67 -7.18
CA ALA A 81 18.21 -9.36 -8.21
C ALA A 81 17.30 -10.28 -9.04
N GLU A 82 17.66 -10.58 -10.30
CA GLU A 82 16.89 -11.39 -11.26
C GLU A 82 16.41 -12.78 -10.76
N HIS A 83 16.85 -13.24 -9.58
CA HIS A 83 16.59 -14.57 -9.03
C HIS A 83 15.98 -14.59 -7.61
N LYS A 84 15.62 -13.43 -7.02
CA LYS A 84 14.84 -13.37 -5.76
C LYS A 84 13.46 -12.79 -6.06
N MET A 85 12.41 -13.27 -5.39
CA MET A 85 11.10 -12.61 -5.44
C MET A 85 11.28 -11.17 -4.95
N PRO A 86 11.03 -10.15 -5.80
CA PRO A 86 11.21 -8.77 -5.40
C PRO A 86 10.22 -8.43 -4.29
N CYS A 87 10.67 -7.61 -3.34
CA CYS A 87 9.77 -6.99 -2.38
C CYS A 87 9.05 -5.84 -3.09
N GLU A 88 7.73 -5.86 -3.08
CA GLU A 88 6.89 -4.92 -3.82
C GLU A 88 5.98 -4.14 -2.90
N LEU A 89 5.58 -2.96 -3.36
CA LEU A 89 4.61 -2.14 -2.67
C LEU A 89 3.20 -2.70 -2.88
N LEU A 90 2.58 -3.20 -1.82
CA LEU A 90 1.21 -3.73 -1.81
C LEU A 90 0.19 -2.61 -1.60
N ILE A 91 0.24 -1.61 -2.48
CA ILE A 91 -0.63 -0.43 -2.48
C ILE A 91 -1.16 -0.22 -3.91
N MET A 92 -2.42 0.21 -4.03
CA MET A 92 -2.99 0.65 -5.31
C MET A 92 -2.76 2.14 -5.55
N ASP A 93 -2.30 2.48 -6.75
CA ASP A 93 -2.21 3.86 -7.23
C ASP A 93 -3.54 4.29 -7.87
N LEU A 94 -4.23 5.24 -7.23
CA LEU A 94 -5.51 5.79 -7.70
C LEU A 94 -5.35 6.81 -8.85
N GLY A 95 -4.11 7.13 -9.23
CA GLY A 95 -3.85 8.17 -10.23
C GLY A 95 -3.92 9.58 -9.64
N ALA A 96 -4.48 10.50 -10.41
CA ALA A 96 -4.65 11.89 -9.99
C ALA A 96 -5.53 11.97 -8.71
N PRO A 97 -5.21 12.87 -7.75
CA PRO A 97 -5.99 13.00 -6.53
C PRO A 97 -7.45 13.34 -6.83
N GLN A 98 -8.36 12.50 -6.37
CA GLN A 98 -9.79 12.81 -6.35
C GLN A 98 -10.11 13.53 -5.05
N MET A 99 -10.67 14.74 -5.13
CA MET A 99 -10.97 15.54 -3.95
C MET A 99 -12.36 15.23 -3.38
N THR A 100 -12.42 15.08 -2.07
CA THR A 100 -13.66 15.02 -1.29
C THR A 100 -13.83 16.32 -0.50
N THR A 101 -14.95 16.47 0.21
CA THR A 101 -15.16 17.58 1.15
C THR A 101 -14.17 17.58 2.32
N LEU A 102 -13.46 16.47 2.56
CA LEU A 102 -12.48 16.30 3.63
C LEU A 102 -11.02 16.24 3.13
N GLY A 103 -10.79 16.48 1.83
CA GLY A 103 -9.47 16.38 1.19
C GLY A 103 -9.34 15.20 0.23
N PRO A 104 -8.10 14.82 -0.16
CA PRO A 104 -7.86 13.76 -1.13
C PRO A 104 -8.45 12.41 -0.68
N MET A 105 -9.11 11.74 -1.61
CA MET A 105 -9.68 10.42 -1.37
C MET A 105 -8.58 9.36 -1.21
N VAL A 106 -8.76 8.53 -0.19
CA VAL A 106 -8.00 7.30 0.08
C VAL A 106 -9.00 6.16 0.22
N ILE A 107 -8.65 4.96 -0.21
CA ILE A 107 -9.45 3.74 0.03
C ILE A 107 -8.72 2.85 1.04
N LEU A 108 -9.39 2.59 2.16
CA LEU A 108 -8.95 1.68 3.21
C LEU A 108 -9.58 0.31 2.96
N GLY A 109 -8.82 -0.56 2.29
CA GLY A 109 -9.23 -1.90 1.93
C GLY A 109 -9.01 -2.93 3.04
N MET A 110 -8.89 -4.20 2.64
CA MET A 110 -8.69 -5.35 3.55
C MET A 110 -7.58 -5.18 4.60
N PRO A 111 -6.44 -4.51 4.36
CA PRO A 111 -5.47 -4.28 5.41
C PRO A 111 -6.04 -3.51 6.61
N PHE A 112 -6.95 -2.56 6.38
CA PHE A 112 -7.65 -1.86 7.47
C PHE A 112 -8.57 -2.78 8.26
N PHE A 113 -9.39 -3.59 7.59
CA PHE A 113 -10.32 -4.50 8.26
C PHE A 113 -9.64 -5.62 9.03
N ARG A 114 -8.40 -5.98 8.65
CA ARG A 114 -7.59 -6.98 9.38
C ARG A 114 -7.00 -6.42 10.67
N GLU A 115 -6.64 -5.14 10.69
CA GLU A 115 -6.09 -4.46 11.87
C GLU A 115 -7.19 -3.90 12.79
N TYR A 116 -8.33 -3.49 12.21
CA TYR A 116 -9.39 -2.76 12.91
C TYR A 116 -10.75 -3.42 12.70
N TYR A 117 -11.32 -3.94 13.79
CA TYR A 117 -12.72 -4.34 13.82
C TYR A 117 -13.60 -3.15 13.45
N THR A 118 -14.45 -3.35 12.44
CA THR A 118 -15.23 -2.27 11.82
C THR A 118 -16.70 -2.63 11.83
N THR A 119 -17.53 -1.69 12.30
CA THR A 119 -18.99 -1.77 12.21
C THR A 119 -19.50 -0.67 11.30
N PHE A 120 -20.45 -1.02 10.43
CA PHE A 120 -21.19 -0.06 9.61
C PHE A 120 -22.56 0.13 10.25
N ASP A 121 -22.84 1.36 10.67
CA ASP A 121 -24.15 1.79 11.15
C ASP A 121 -24.81 2.62 10.04
N LEU A 122 -26.05 2.28 9.69
CA LEU A 122 -26.76 2.79 8.51
C LEU A 122 -27.91 3.72 8.89
#